data_AF-A0A9E6ETB9-F1
#
_entry.id   AF-A0A9E6ETB9-F1
#
_cell.length_a   1.000
_cell.length_b   1.000
_cell.length_c   1.000
_cell.angle_alpha   90.00
_cell.angle_beta   90.00
_cell.angle_gamma   90.00
#
_symmetry.space_group_name_H-M   'P 1'
#
loop_
_entity.id
_entity.type
_entity.pdbx_description
1 polymer ?
#
loop_
_entity_poly.entity_id
_entity_poly.type
_entity_poly.pdbx_seq_one_letter_code
_entity_poly.pdbx_strand_id
1 'polypeptide(L)'
;LTLIVLVDDLDRCLPNTAISTLEAMRLLLFIPQTAFIIAADEQMIRNSVRYHFGNIDLSDELVTSYFDKLIQIPLRVPRLGVNEVKGYLILLLAD
;
A
#
# COMPACT_ATOMS: atom_id res chain seq x y z
N LEU A 1 -18.35 8.40 -15.01
CA LEU A 1 -16.90 8.46 -15.30
C LEU A 1 -16.22 7.80 -14.10
N THR A 2 -15.29 6.87 -14.28
CA THR A 2 -14.63 6.20 -13.15
C THR A 2 -13.24 6.79 -12.95
N LEU A 3 -12.95 7.32 -11.76
CA LEU A 3 -11.64 7.83 -11.38
C LEU A 3 -10.83 6.70 -10.72
N ILE A 4 -9.65 6.41 -11.27
CA ILE A 4 -8.73 5.44 -10.69
C ILE A 4 -7.45 6.19 -10.32
N VAL A 5 -7.08 6.16 -9.05
CA VAL A 5 -5.84 6.78 -8.54
C VAL A 5 -4.86 5.67 -8.22
N LEU A 6 -3.74 5.64 -8.95
CA LEU A 6 -2.61 4.74 -8.70
C LEU A 6 -1.63 5.46 -7.78
N VAL A 7 -1.27 4.80 -6.68
CA VAL A 7 -0.35 5.31 -5.66
C VAL A 7 0.79 4.32 -5.56
N ASP A 8 2.01 4.77 -5.84
CA ASP A 8 3.22 3.97 -5.76
C ASP A 8 4.19 4.57 -4.74
N ASP A 9 5.12 3.77 -4.25
CA ASP A 9 6.21 4.17 -3.34
C ASP A 9 5.76 4.87 -2.04
N LEU A 10 4.53 4.61 -1.57
CA LEU A 10 3.99 5.24 -0.36
C LEU A 10 4.83 4.91 0.89
N ASP A 11 5.42 3.72 0.92
CA ASP A 11 6.29 3.21 1.99
C ASP A 11 7.68 3.87 2.04
N ARG A 12 8.07 4.62 1.01
CA ARG A 12 9.29 5.44 1.01
C ARG A 12 9.09 6.82 1.66
N CYS A 13 7.85 7.23 1.87
CA CYS A 13 7.55 8.51 2.50
C CYS A 13 7.94 8.50 3.98
N LEU A 14 8.25 9.68 4.52
CA LEU A 14 8.40 9.83 5.97
C LEU A 14 7.10 9.40 6.67
N PRO A 15 7.16 8.82 7.89
CA PRO A 15 5.99 8.27 8.57
C PRO A 15 4.80 9.24 8.60
N ASN A 16 5.02 10.49 8.99
CA ASN A 16 3.96 11.50 9.03
C ASN A 16 3.31 11.75 7.66
N THR A 17 4.12 11.83 6.60
CA THR A 17 3.64 12.06 5.24
C THR A 17 2.85 10.85 4.72
N ALA A 18 3.33 9.63 4.97
CA ALA A 18 2.64 8.41 4.57
C ALA A 18 1.27 8.31 5.23
N ILE A 19 1.17 8.58 6.54
CA ILE A 19 -0.10 8.56 7.28
C ILE A 19 -1.06 9.64 6.80
N SER A 20 -0.62 10.90 6.69
CA SER A 20 -1.49 11.98 6.21
C SER A 20 -2.00 11.71 4.79
N THR A 21 -1.19 11.05 3.95
CA THR A 21 -1.59 10.64 2.61
C THR A 21 -2.66 9.55 2.64
N LEU A 22 -2.51 8.52 3.49
CA LEU A 22 -3.53 7.48 3.69
C LEU A 22 -4.84 8.05 4.22
N GLU A 23 -4.78 9.00 5.15
CA GLU A 23 -5.97 9.66 5.69
C GLU A 23 -6.69 10.49 4.61
N ALA A 24 -5.95 11.20 3.77
CA ALA A 24 -6.52 11.92 2.64
C ALA A 24 -7.20 10.98 1.64
N MET A 25 -6.58 9.83 1.34
CA MET A 25 -7.17 8.80 0.47
C MET A 25 -8.44 8.22 1.07
N ARG A 26 -8.46 7.97 2.38
CA ARG A 26 -9.65 7.48 3.11
C ARG A 26 -10.86 8.38 2.93
N LEU A 27 -10.66 9.70 2.94
CA LEU A 27 -11.75 10.66 2.73
C LEU A 27 -12.33 10.55 1.31
N LEU A 28 -11.50 10.25 0.33
CA LEU A 28 -11.89 10.15 -1.08
C LEU A 28 -12.48 8.78 -1.44
N LEU A 29 -12.22 7.73 -0.65
CA LEU A 29 -12.77 6.38 -0.85
C LEU A 29 -14.31 6.32 -0.74
N PHE A 30 -14.95 7.31 -0.13
CA PHE A 30 -16.41 7.38 -0.03
C PHE A 30 -17.08 8.03 -1.26
N ILE A 31 -16.30 8.55 -2.22
CA ILE A 31 -16.83 9.17 -3.43
C ILE A 31 -17.26 8.08 -4.42
N PRO A 32 -18.50 8.09 -4.93
CA PRO A 32 -18.95 7.14 -5.94
C PRO A 32 -18.04 7.16 -7.19
N GLN A 33 -17.86 5.99 -7.81
CA GLN A 33 -17.05 5.83 -9.03
C GLN A 33 -15.57 6.18 -8.86
N THR A 34 -15.02 6.10 -7.65
CA THR A 34 -13.58 6.30 -7.39
C THR A 34 -12.95 5.02 -6.84
N ALA A 35 -11.75 4.68 -7.32
CA ALA A 35 -10.95 3.57 -6.81
C ALA A 35 -9.51 4.01 -6.57
N PHE A 36 -8.89 3.52 -5.49
CA PHE A 36 -7.49 3.72 -5.18
C PHE A 36 -6.76 2.38 -5.25
N ILE A 37 -5.63 2.35 -5.95
CA ILE A 37 -4.73 1.19 -5.97
C ILE A 37 -3.41 1.64 -5.39
N ILE A 38 -3.00 1.00 -4.30
CA ILE A 38 -1.80 1.35 -3.54
C ILE A 38 -0.79 0.21 -3.68
N ALA A 39 0.35 0.51 -4.28
CA ALA A 39 1.53 -0.35 -4.30
C ALA A 39 2.49 0.13 -3.21
N ALA A 40 2.64 -0.66 -2.16
CA ALA A 40 3.53 -0.37 -1.04
C ALA A 40 3.87 -1.65 -0.26
N ASP A 41 5.00 -1.65 0.44
CA ASP A 41 5.30 -2.69 1.43
C ASP A 41 4.41 -2.50 2.69
N GLU A 42 3.56 -3.49 2.94
CA GLU A 42 2.63 -3.52 4.09
C GLU A 42 3.37 -3.36 5.43
N GLN A 43 4.54 -4.01 5.58
CA GLN A 43 5.32 -4.00 6.82
C GLN A 43 5.93 -2.63 7.07
N MET A 44 6.41 -1.95 6.02
CA MET A 44 6.96 -0.60 6.12
C MET A 44 5.88 0.40 6.52
N ILE A 45 4.70 0.37 5.90
CA ILE A 45 3.59 1.24 6.29
C ILE A 45 3.17 0.93 7.75
N ARG A 46 3.15 -0.34 8.17
CA ARG A 46 2.82 -0.75 9.54
C ARG A 46 3.78 -0.14 10.57
N ASN A 47 5.07 -0.11 10.23
CA ASN A 47 6.07 0.55 11.06
C ASN A 47 5.89 2.07 11.10
N SER A 48 5.54 2.69 9.97
CA SER A 48 5.23 4.12 9.90
C SER A 48 4.03 4.51 10.77
N VAL A 49 2.98 3.68 10.81
CA VAL A 49 1.83 3.86 11.72
C VAL A 49 2.29 3.82 13.18
N ARG A 50 3.04 2.79 13.57
CA ARG A 50 3.56 2.65 14.95
C ARG A 50 4.40 3.87 15.37
N TYR A 51 5.25 4.36 14.46
CA TYR A 51 6.06 5.56 14.73
C TYR A 51 5.21 6.82 14.91
N HIS A 52 4.19 7.00 14.06
CA HIS A 52 3.33 8.19 14.06
C HIS A 52 2.53 8.36 15.36
N PHE A 53 2.02 7.26 15.91
CA PHE A 53 1.21 7.27 17.13
C PHE A 53 2.05 7.24 18.43
N GLY A 54 3.38 7.20 18.33
CA GLY A 54 4.31 7.20 19.47
C GLY A 54 4.26 5.91 20.30
N ASN A 55 5.14 5.80 21.31
CA ASN A 55 5.26 4.68 22.26
C ASN A 55 4.02 4.45 23.16
N ILE A 56 2.82 4.78 22.68
CA ILE A 56 1.60 4.17 23.17
C ILE A 56 1.75 2.69 22.85
N ASP A 57 1.48 1.81 23.83
CA ASP A 57 1.35 0.37 23.59
C ASP A 57 0.14 0.15 22.67
N LEU A 58 0.34 0.44 21.38
CA LEU A 58 -0.57 0.08 20.33
C LEU A 58 -0.47 -1.43 20.22
N SER A 59 -1.53 -2.11 20.64
CA SER A 59 -1.68 -3.52 20.34
C SER A 59 -1.58 -3.70 18.83
N ASP A 60 -0.94 -4.78 18.39
CA ASP A 60 -0.86 -5.14 16.97
C ASP A 60 -2.26 -5.24 16.32
N GLU A 61 -3.28 -5.50 17.13
CA GLU A 61 -4.69 -5.47 16.75
C GLU A 61 -5.15 -4.08 16.31
N LEU A 62 -4.72 -2.99 16.97
CA LEU A 62 -5.16 -1.65 16.63
C LEU A 62 -4.54 -1.18 15.31
N VAL A 63 -3.27 -1.51 15.08
CA VAL A 63 -2.60 -1.23 13.80
C VAL A 63 -3.24 -2.04 12.68
N THR A 64 -3.53 -3.32 12.92
CA THR A 64 -4.22 -4.17 11.94
C THR A 64 -5.61 -3.64 11.62
N SER A 65 -6.38 -3.23 12.64
CA SER A 65 -7.70 -2.62 12.47
C SER A 65 -7.67 -1.31 11.68
N TYR A 66 -6.60 -0.52 11.82
CA TYR A 66 -6.39 0.70 11.04
C TYR A 66 -6.22 0.37 9.55
N PHE A 67 -5.39 -0.62 9.22
CA PHE A 67 -5.17 -1.06 7.84
C PHE A 67 -6.40 -1.69 7.21
N ASP A 68 -7.11 -2.58 7.93
CA ASP A 68 -8.30 -3.24 7.41
C ASP A 68 -9.41 -2.23 7.03
N LYS A 69 -9.43 -1.06 7.67
CA LYS A 69 -10.36 0.04 7.33
C LYS A 69 -9.93 0.84 6.11
N LEU A 70 -8.64 0.84 5.78
CA LEU A 70 -8.08 1.57 4.65
C LEU A 70 -7.99 0.72 3.39
N ILE A 71 -7.59 -0.55 3.53
CA ILE A 71 -7.34 -1.49 2.44
C ILE A 71 -8.47 -2.52 2.43
N GLN A 72 -9.42 -2.36 1.51
CA GLN A 72 -10.56 -3.28 1.40
C GLN A 72 -10.17 -4.62 0.75
N ILE A 73 -9.20 -4.59 -0.16
CA ILE A 73 -8.78 -5.78 -0.92
C ILE A 73 -7.25 -5.84 -0.92
N PRO A 74 -6.63 -6.58 0.01
CA PRO A 74 -5.19 -6.76 0.01
C PRO A 74 -4.78 -7.76 -1.09
N LEU A 75 -3.89 -7.33 -1.99
CA LEU A 75 -3.31 -8.17 -3.02
C LEU A 75 -1.81 -8.34 -2.75
N ARG A 76 -1.38 -9.58 -2.49
CA ARG A 76 0.05 -9.91 -2.36
C ARG A 76 0.59 -10.36 -3.71
N VAL A 77 1.58 -9.65 -4.22
CA VAL A 77 2.28 -10.04 -5.45
C VAL A 77 3.05 -11.34 -5.19
N PRO A 78 2.80 -12.42 -5.94
CA PRO A 78 3.52 -13.68 -5.77
C PRO A 78 4.98 -13.53 -6.19
N ARG A 79 5.85 -14.34 -5.58
CA ARG A 79 7.25 -14.42 -6.03
C ARG A 79 7.32 -15.06 -7.40
N LEU A 80 8.13 -14.48 -8.28
CA LEU A 80 8.40 -15.04 -9.60
C LEU A 80 9.19 -16.35 -9.47
N GLY A 81 8.77 -17.37 -10.19
CA GLY A 81 9.55 -18.60 -10.34
C GLY A 81 10.65 -18.45 -11.38
N VAL A 82 11.48 -19.49 -11.49
CA VAL A 82 12.64 -19.49 -12.39
C VAL A 82 12.21 -19.34 -13.86
N ASN A 83 11.07 -19.91 -14.24
CA ASN A 83 10.59 -19.85 -15.62
C ASN A 83 10.04 -18.46 -15.98
N GLU A 84 9.33 -17.82 -15.05
CA GLU A 84 8.81 -16.46 -15.20
C GLU A 84 9.97 -15.46 -15.32
N VAL A 85 11.01 -15.60 -14.50
CA VAL A 85 12.22 -14.76 -14.57
C VAL A 85 12.94 -14.96 -15.91
N LYS A 86 13.08 -16.21 -16.38
CA LYS A 86 13.66 -16.48 -17.70
C LYS A 86 12.85 -15.84 -18.82
N GLY A 87 11.53 -15.97 -18.78
CA GLY A 87 10.63 -15.34 -19.75
C GLY A 87 10.77 -13.82 -19.76
N TYR A 88 10.81 -13.20 -18.59
CA TYR A 88 11.03 -11.77 -18.44
C TYR A 88 12.38 -11.32 -19.04
N LEU A 89 13.47 -12.05 -18.75
CA LEU A 89 14.80 -11.74 -19.30
C LEU A 89 14.83 -11.87 -20.83
N ILE A 90 14.18 -12.88 -21.39
CA ILE A 90 14.10 -13.06 -22.85
C ILE A 90 13.35 -11.88 -23.48
N LEU A 91 12.22 -11.47 -22.92
CA LEU A 91 11.45 -10.32 -23.42
C LEU A 91 12.27 -9.02 -23.30
N LEU A 92 12.92 -8.80 -22.17
CA LEU A 92 13.74 -7.61 -21.92
C LEU A 92 14.94 -7.47 -22.87
N LEU A 93 15.49 -8.59 -23.35
CA LEU A 93 16.61 -8.61 -24.31
C LEU A 93 16.16 -8.62 -25.77
N ALA A 94 14.87 -8.86 -26.03
CA ALA A 94 14.29 -8.87 -27.36
C ALA A 94 13.86 -7.47 -27.84
N ASP A 95 13.68 -6.53 -26.92
CA ASP A 95 13.58 -5.08 -27.17
C ASP A 95 14.98 -4.46 -27.39
#